data_AF-A0A258E8N6-F1
#
_entry.id   AF-A0A258E8N6-F1
#
_cell.length_a   1.000
_cell.length_b   1.000
_cell.length_c   1.000
_cell.angle_alpha   90.00
_cell.angle_beta   90.00
_cell.angle_gamma   90.00
#
_symmetry.space_group_name_H-M   'P 1'
#
loop_
_entity.id
_entity.type
_entity.pdbx_description
1 polymer ?
#
loop_
_entity_poly.entity_id
_entity_poly.type
_entity_poly.pdbx_seq_one_letter_code
_entity_poly.pdbx_strand_id
1 'polypeptide(L)'
;MRRSQAMGLSKAAIGAALVGALALGACTGDKGAVKSASAAPPPAKAEAKKDDAKDQPYPSTYHPYPGTPTALVGATIYDGKGGRIDKGTVLFSEGKVVAVGNASLAIPEGYSRIDGTGKFVTPGVIDIHSHLGDYPSPAVASHEDGNEMTDPATPQVWAEHSVWPQDPGFTRALANGGVTALQILPGSGNLMGGRSVTLKNVPSRTVQGMKFPGAPYSLKMACGENPKRVYGSQGRSPMTRMGNFAVNRKTWFEAKKYAEGDRKERNLAME
;
A
#
# COMPACT_ATOMS: atom_id res chain seq x y z
N MET A 1 -15.65 36.22 52.35
CA MET A 1 -14.98 35.18 53.17
C MET A 1 -13.83 34.61 52.33
N ARG A 2 -12.61 35.17 52.47
CA ARG A 2 -11.37 34.54 53.01
C ARG A 2 -11.03 33.18 52.36
N ARG A 3 -9.83 32.88 51.85
CA ARG A 3 -8.51 33.55 51.80
C ARG A 3 -7.62 32.77 50.81
N SER A 4 -6.68 33.49 50.19
CA SER A 4 -5.47 32.99 49.53
C SER A 4 -4.52 32.28 50.51
N GLN A 5 -3.74 31.28 50.05
CA GLN A 5 -2.28 31.24 50.23
C GLN A 5 -1.59 30.07 49.50
N ALA A 6 -0.34 30.35 49.11
CA ALA A 6 0.61 29.51 48.40
C ALA A 6 1.66 28.86 49.33
N MET A 7 2.57 28.10 48.70
CA MET A 7 3.93 27.68 49.09
C MET A 7 4.14 26.35 49.83
N GLY A 8 5.15 25.61 49.36
CA GLY A 8 5.98 24.74 50.20
C GLY A 8 6.60 23.51 49.52
N LEU A 9 7.74 23.66 48.85
CA LEU A 9 8.69 22.54 48.66
C LEU A 9 9.46 22.30 49.97
N SER A 10 9.73 21.03 50.34
CA SER A 10 10.92 20.65 51.10
C SER A 10 11.29 19.17 50.94
N LYS A 11 12.55 18.87 51.22
CA LYS A 11 13.41 17.79 50.72
C LYS A 11 13.52 16.58 51.66
N ALA A 12 13.83 15.44 51.04
CA ALA A 12 14.80 14.38 51.43
C ALA A 12 14.63 13.56 52.73
N ALA A 13 14.66 12.23 52.55
CA ALA A 13 15.39 11.34 53.45
C ALA A 13 16.01 10.18 52.63
N ILE A 14 17.30 9.98 52.85
CA ILE A 14 18.22 9.00 52.26
C ILE A 14 18.19 7.73 53.11
N GLY A 15 18.28 6.56 52.47
CA GLY A 15 18.56 5.28 53.13
C GLY A 15 19.36 4.37 52.18
N ALA A 16 20.64 4.20 52.47
CA ALA A 16 21.61 3.41 51.72
C ALA A 16 21.60 1.93 52.15
N ALA A 17 21.93 1.01 51.23
CA ALA A 17 22.56 -0.27 51.56
C ALA A 17 23.43 -0.77 50.39
N LEU A 18 24.59 -1.33 50.78
CA LEU A 18 25.82 -1.54 50.03
C LEU A 18 25.92 -2.88 49.27
N VAL A 19 26.73 -2.85 48.21
CA VAL A 19 27.82 -3.78 47.81
C VAL A 19 27.50 -5.22 47.40
N GLY A 20 28.02 -5.57 46.23
CA GLY A 20 28.31 -6.95 45.83
C GLY A 20 28.89 -7.03 44.41
N ALA A 21 30.14 -6.61 44.23
CA ALA A 21 30.90 -6.90 43.01
C ALA A 21 31.55 -8.28 43.14
N LEU A 22 31.32 -9.15 42.15
CA LEU A 22 32.12 -10.35 41.91
C LEU A 22 32.31 -10.51 40.40
N ALA A 23 33.57 -10.55 40.01
CA ALA A 23 34.04 -10.69 38.64
C ALA A 23 34.31 -12.16 38.29
N LEU A 24 34.49 -12.38 36.98
CA LEU A 24 35.19 -13.47 36.27
C LEU A 24 34.31 -14.58 35.67
N GLY A 25 34.52 -14.77 34.36
CA GLY A 25 34.12 -15.98 33.65
C GLY A 25 33.93 -15.80 32.15
N ALA A 26 34.96 -15.40 31.40
CA ALA A 26 34.97 -15.60 29.96
C ALA A 26 35.37 -17.05 29.66
N CYS A 27 34.52 -17.79 28.93
CA CYS A 27 34.89 -18.89 28.02
C CYS A 27 33.73 -19.19 27.05
N THR A 28 33.89 -18.71 25.81
CA THR A 28 33.74 -19.47 24.56
C THR A 28 32.48 -20.33 24.30
N GLY A 29 31.69 -19.86 23.32
CA GLY A 29 31.24 -20.66 22.17
C GLY A 29 30.19 -21.74 22.38
N ASP A 30 28.92 -21.41 22.11
CA ASP A 30 28.12 -22.24 21.21
C ASP A 30 27.09 -21.40 20.43
N LYS A 31 26.97 -21.65 19.13
CA LYS A 31 26.06 -20.95 18.20
C LYS A 31 24.66 -21.54 18.34
N GLY A 32 23.98 -21.27 19.44
CA GLY A 32 22.57 -21.62 19.63
C GLY A 32 21.65 -20.50 19.14
N ALA A 33 21.29 -20.49 17.85
CA ALA A 33 20.20 -19.65 17.37
C ALA A 33 18.90 -20.08 18.09
N VAL A 34 18.27 -19.15 18.81
CA VAL A 34 16.93 -19.35 19.38
C VAL A 34 15.95 -19.56 18.22
N LYS A 35 15.57 -20.81 17.96
CA LYS A 35 14.56 -21.14 16.93
C LYS A 35 13.18 -20.72 17.45
N SER A 36 12.68 -19.60 16.92
CA SER A 36 11.27 -19.21 17.06
C SER A 36 10.36 -20.31 16.49
N ALA A 37 9.26 -20.61 17.19
CA ALA A 37 8.31 -21.68 16.87
C ALA A 37 7.46 -21.43 15.60
N SER A 38 7.90 -20.55 14.70
CA SER A 38 7.24 -20.24 13.42
C SER A 38 8.06 -20.64 12.19
N ALA A 39 9.15 -21.40 12.35
CA ALA A 39 9.97 -21.85 11.23
C ALA A 39 9.40 -23.12 10.56
N ALA A 40 8.16 -23.05 10.08
CA ALA A 40 7.72 -23.97 9.03
C ALA A 40 8.26 -23.46 7.68
N PRO A 41 8.73 -24.33 6.77
CA PRO A 41 9.02 -23.94 5.40
C PRO A 41 7.77 -23.28 4.80
N PRO A 42 7.91 -22.18 4.02
CA PRO A 42 6.76 -21.66 3.30
C PRO A 42 6.17 -22.80 2.45
N PRO A 43 4.83 -22.97 2.41
CA PRO A 43 4.23 -23.94 1.52
C PRO A 43 4.75 -23.67 0.10
N ALA A 44 5.00 -24.73 -0.65
CA ALA A 44 5.39 -24.64 -2.05
C ALA A 44 4.49 -23.62 -2.73
N LYS A 45 5.08 -22.60 -3.37
CA LYS A 45 4.35 -21.59 -4.12
C LYS A 45 3.44 -22.35 -5.07
N ALA A 46 2.13 -22.39 -4.78
CA ALA A 46 1.17 -22.68 -5.81
C ALA A 46 1.45 -21.63 -6.88
N GLU A 47 1.90 -22.07 -8.06
CA GLU A 47 1.98 -21.20 -9.20
C GLU A 47 0.56 -20.68 -9.42
N ALA A 48 0.32 -19.44 -8.99
CA ALA A 48 -0.89 -18.74 -9.36
C ALA A 48 -0.92 -18.82 -10.89
N LYS A 49 -1.97 -19.46 -11.44
CA LYS A 49 -2.22 -19.40 -12.88
C LYS A 49 -2.07 -17.92 -13.25
N LYS A 50 -1.18 -17.63 -14.20
CA LYS A 50 -1.13 -16.30 -14.77
C LYS A 50 -2.50 -16.12 -15.42
N ASP A 51 -3.36 -15.31 -14.82
CA ASP A 51 -4.58 -14.88 -15.47
C ASP A 51 -4.13 -14.20 -16.76
N ASP A 52 -4.38 -14.86 -17.89
CA ASP A 52 -4.04 -14.29 -19.18
C ASP A 52 -4.74 -12.94 -19.28
N ALA A 53 -4.02 -11.90 -19.74
CA ALA A 53 -4.56 -10.53 -19.79
C ALA A 53 -5.87 -10.42 -20.60
N LYS A 54 -6.21 -11.44 -21.40
CA LYS A 54 -7.46 -11.56 -22.17
C LYS A 54 -8.66 -12.02 -21.32
N ASP A 55 -8.41 -12.68 -20.20
CA ASP A 55 -9.44 -13.23 -19.30
C ASP A 55 -9.68 -12.33 -18.07
N GLN A 56 -8.86 -11.29 -17.89
CA GLN A 56 -9.10 -10.31 -16.83
C GLN A 56 -10.29 -9.40 -17.18
N PRO A 57 -11.30 -9.27 -16.30
CA PRO A 57 -12.34 -8.28 -16.48
C PRO A 57 -11.74 -6.87 -16.46
N TYR A 58 -12.31 -5.98 -17.28
CA TYR A 58 -11.88 -4.59 -17.41
C TYR A 58 -10.36 -4.43 -17.65
N PRO A 59 -9.80 -5.04 -18.71
CA PRO A 59 -8.35 -5.04 -18.92
C PRO A 59 -7.79 -3.62 -19.02
N SER A 60 -6.49 -3.48 -18.69
CA SER A 60 -5.80 -2.20 -18.83
C SER A 60 -5.80 -1.75 -20.29
N THR A 61 -6.12 -0.47 -20.50
CA THR A 61 -5.93 0.24 -21.77
C THR A 61 -4.80 1.27 -21.68
N TYR A 62 -3.99 1.21 -20.61
CA TYR A 62 -2.85 2.09 -20.42
C TYR A 62 -1.77 1.80 -21.47
N HIS A 63 -1.30 2.87 -22.09
CA HIS A 63 -0.08 2.87 -22.88
C HIS A 63 0.83 3.99 -22.39
N PRO A 64 2.16 3.78 -22.36
CA PRO A 64 3.10 4.86 -22.08
C PRO A 64 2.87 6.02 -23.06
N TYR A 65 2.95 7.26 -22.57
CA TYR A 65 2.90 8.41 -23.45
C TYR A 65 4.08 8.37 -24.44
N PRO A 66 3.88 8.82 -25.69
CA PRO A 66 4.99 9.00 -26.62
C PRO A 66 6.00 9.96 -25.99
N GLY A 67 7.28 9.61 -26.08
CA GLY A 67 8.36 10.39 -25.49
C GLY A 67 9.52 10.51 -26.46
N THR A 68 10.08 11.72 -26.57
CA THR A 68 11.33 11.96 -27.27
C THR A 68 12.48 11.36 -26.47
N PRO A 69 13.47 10.70 -27.10
CA PRO A 69 14.69 10.27 -26.42
C PRO A 69 15.31 11.43 -25.64
N THR A 70 15.48 11.24 -24.33
CA THR A 70 15.84 12.33 -23.40
C THR A 70 16.95 11.88 -22.46
N ALA A 71 17.94 12.74 -22.25
CA ALA A 71 19.02 12.57 -21.29
C ALA A 71 18.88 13.64 -20.19
N LEU A 72 18.66 13.22 -18.96
CA LEU A 72 18.76 14.08 -17.78
C LEU A 72 20.19 14.00 -17.25
N VAL A 73 20.93 15.11 -17.27
CA VAL A 73 22.38 15.14 -17.05
C VAL A 73 22.74 15.96 -15.81
N GLY A 74 23.66 15.46 -14.99
CA GLY A 74 24.23 16.22 -13.87
C GLY A 74 23.42 16.17 -12.56
N ALA A 75 22.38 15.34 -12.48
CA ALA A 75 21.55 15.22 -11.28
C ALA A 75 22.21 14.37 -10.18
N THR A 76 21.76 14.54 -8.94
CA THR A 76 22.01 13.55 -7.87
C THR A 76 20.96 12.45 -7.98
N ILE A 77 21.38 11.23 -8.32
CA ILE A 77 20.46 10.10 -8.56
C ILE A 77 20.49 9.16 -7.36
N TYR A 78 19.32 8.82 -6.83
CA TYR A 78 19.11 7.66 -6.00
C TYR A 78 18.48 6.55 -6.85
N ASP A 79 19.09 5.37 -6.88
CA ASP A 79 18.69 4.29 -7.81
C ASP A 79 17.55 3.40 -7.30
N GLY A 80 17.09 3.63 -6.07
CA GLY A 80 16.07 2.81 -5.40
C GLY A 80 16.59 1.50 -4.79
N LYS A 81 17.87 1.18 -4.95
CA LYS A 81 18.56 0.00 -4.40
C LYS A 81 19.53 0.36 -3.27
N GLY A 82 19.50 1.61 -2.81
CA GLY A 82 20.41 2.17 -1.81
C GLY A 82 21.64 2.85 -2.41
N GLY A 83 21.79 2.85 -3.74
CA GLY A 83 22.86 3.53 -4.45
C GLY A 83 22.61 5.02 -4.62
N ARG A 84 23.70 5.79 -4.64
CA ARG A 84 23.73 7.21 -4.97
C ARG A 84 24.76 7.48 -6.05
N ILE A 85 24.39 8.28 -7.06
CA ILE A 85 25.28 8.73 -8.14
C ILE A 85 25.26 10.24 -8.17
N ASP A 86 26.37 10.87 -7.83
CA ASP A 86 26.53 12.32 -7.94
C ASP A 86 26.86 12.71 -9.38
N LYS A 87 26.26 13.82 -9.85
CA LYS A 87 26.39 14.32 -11.23
C LYS A 87 26.11 13.24 -12.28
N GLY A 88 25.12 12.39 -12.00
CA GLY A 88 24.75 11.27 -12.84
C GLY A 88 23.90 11.66 -14.05
N THR A 89 23.76 10.71 -14.96
CA THR A 89 22.97 10.81 -16.18
C THR A 89 21.93 9.70 -16.22
N VAL A 90 20.69 10.05 -16.58
CA VAL A 90 19.61 9.09 -16.87
C VAL A 90 19.17 9.24 -18.31
N LEU A 91 19.12 8.13 -19.04
CA LEU A 91 18.62 8.06 -20.42
C LEU A 91 17.21 7.48 -20.42
N PHE A 92 16.28 8.18 -21.07
CA PHE A 92 14.90 7.76 -21.28
C PHE A 92 14.62 7.59 -22.76
N SER A 93 13.86 6.56 -23.13
CA SER A 93 13.31 6.37 -24.48
C SER A 93 12.08 5.49 -24.41
N GLU A 94 11.08 5.75 -25.25
CA GLU A 94 9.85 4.94 -25.39
C GLU A 94 9.15 4.64 -24.04
N GLY A 95 9.10 5.64 -23.15
CA GLY A 95 8.50 5.51 -21.82
C GLY A 95 9.27 4.61 -20.85
N LYS A 96 10.54 4.30 -21.14
CA LYS A 96 11.42 3.44 -20.32
C LYS A 96 12.71 4.16 -19.95
N VAL A 97 13.31 3.72 -18.85
CA VAL A 97 14.71 4.04 -18.51
C VAL A 97 15.60 3.10 -19.31
N VAL A 98 16.45 3.65 -20.16
CA VAL A 98 17.39 2.92 -21.03
C VAL A 98 18.71 2.67 -20.31
N ALA A 99 19.22 3.68 -19.61
CA ALA A 99 20.46 3.57 -18.85
C ALA A 99 20.50 4.59 -17.70
N VAL A 100 21.23 4.26 -16.65
CA VAL A 100 21.57 5.12 -15.53
C VAL A 100 23.06 4.99 -15.27
N GLY A 101 23.76 6.09 -15.11
CA GLY A 101 25.21 6.07 -14.91
C GLY A 101 25.75 7.38 -14.36
N ASN A 102 27.05 7.44 -14.17
CA ASN A 102 27.75 8.66 -13.78
C ASN A 102 27.87 9.64 -14.96
N ALA A 103 28.63 10.72 -14.78
CA ALA A 103 28.85 11.74 -15.79
C ALA A 103 29.53 11.22 -17.08
N SER A 104 30.19 10.06 -17.07
CA SER A 104 30.84 9.49 -18.25
C SER A 104 29.92 8.60 -19.09
N LEU A 105 28.66 8.43 -18.70
CA LEU A 105 27.69 7.68 -19.51
C LEU A 105 27.50 8.35 -20.87
N ALA A 106 27.79 7.62 -21.95
CA ALA A 106 27.63 8.09 -23.31
C ALA A 106 26.15 8.40 -23.60
N ILE A 107 25.89 9.58 -24.16
CA ILE A 107 24.56 10.01 -24.58
C ILE A 107 24.48 9.82 -26.10
N PRO A 108 23.62 8.93 -26.60
CA PRO A 108 23.47 8.71 -28.04
C PRO A 108 23.04 9.98 -28.79
N GLU A 109 23.33 10.02 -30.09
CA GLU A 109 22.86 11.12 -30.96
C GLU A 109 21.33 11.18 -30.98
N GLY A 110 20.77 12.39 -31.12
CA GLY A 110 19.33 12.64 -31.15
C GLY A 110 18.65 12.72 -29.77
N TYR A 111 19.37 12.51 -28.67
CA TYR A 111 18.83 12.71 -27.33
C TYR A 111 18.70 14.20 -26.98
N SER A 112 17.49 14.60 -26.58
CA SER A 112 17.24 15.91 -25.97
C SER A 112 17.87 15.96 -24.57
N ARG A 113 18.61 17.02 -24.25
CA ARG A 113 19.32 17.14 -22.98
C ARG A 113 18.54 18.05 -22.02
N ILE A 114 18.36 17.56 -20.79
CA ILE A 114 17.80 18.33 -19.67
C ILE A 114 18.88 18.45 -18.61
N ASP A 115 19.18 19.69 -18.19
CA ASP A 115 20.11 19.93 -17.09
C ASP A 115 19.46 19.63 -15.74
N GLY A 116 20.01 18.64 -15.05
CA GLY A 116 19.60 18.21 -13.72
C GLY A 116 20.51 18.73 -12.61
N THR A 117 21.44 19.64 -12.90
CA THR A 117 22.39 20.17 -11.91
C THR A 117 21.66 20.77 -10.71
N GLY A 118 22.06 20.34 -9.50
CA GLY A 118 21.44 20.75 -8.25
C GLY A 118 20.05 20.16 -8.00
N LYS A 119 19.58 19.24 -8.85
CA LYS A 119 18.31 18.50 -8.68
C LYS A 119 18.58 17.06 -8.22
N PHE A 120 17.50 16.43 -7.76
CA PHE A 120 17.49 15.05 -7.31
C PHE A 120 16.57 14.21 -8.19
N VAL A 121 16.97 12.97 -8.41
CA VAL A 121 16.19 11.97 -9.16
C VAL A 121 16.05 10.74 -8.30
N THR A 122 14.83 10.24 -8.19
CA THR A 122 14.49 9.00 -7.49
C THR A 122 13.57 8.17 -8.39
N PRO A 123 13.40 6.87 -8.14
CA PRO A 123 12.22 6.17 -8.60
C PRO A 123 10.97 6.89 -8.08
N GLY A 124 9.89 6.81 -8.86
CA GLY A 124 8.59 7.27 -8.38
C GLY A 124 8.14 6.45 -7.18
N VAL A 125 7.46 7.09 -6.23
CA VAL A 125 6.89 6.46 -5.05
C VAL A 125 5.75 5.52 -5.46
N ILE A 126 5.69 4.37 -4.81
CA ILE A 126 4.62 3.38 -4.95
C ILE A 126 3.80 3.39 -3.66
N ASP A 127 2.56 3.84 -3.74
CA ASP A 127 1.63 3.83 -2.62
C ASP A 127 0.80 2.53 -2.63
N ILE A 128 1.16 1.59 -1.77
CA ILE A 128 0.50 0.28 -1.72
C ILE A 128 -0.84 0.28 -0.97
N HIS A 129 -1.25 1.41 -0.40
CA HIS A 129 -2.54 1.53 0.27
C HIS A 129 -3.08 2.95 0.14
N SER A 130 -3.88 3.17 -0.88
CA SER A 130 -4.45 4.48 -1.18
C SER A 130 -5.97 4.45 -1.25
N HIS A 131 -6.54 5.60 -0.97
CA HIS A 131 -7.96 5.90 -1.12
C HIS A 131 -8.18 7.13 -2.01
N LEU A 132 -7.30 7.34 -2.99
CA LEU A 132 -7.51 8.37 -4.02
C LEU A 132 -8.52 7.85 -5.05
N GLY A 133 -9.39 8.74 -5.51
CA GLY A 133 -10.46 8.42 -6.44
C GLY A 133 -11.72 7.80 -5.80
N ASP A 134 -11.61 6.96 -4.77
CA ASP A 134 -12.77 6.44 -4.00
C ASP A 134 -13.14 7.35 -2.81
N TYR A 135 -12.20 8.16 -2.32
CA TYR A 135 -12.43 9.32 -1.46
C TYR A 135 -11.85 10.60 -2.09
N PRO A 136 -12.50 11.15 -3.12
CA PRO A 136 -11.94 12.23 -3.91
C PRO A 136 -11.85 13.55 -3.15
N SER A 137 -10.95 14.41 -3.60
CA SER A 137 -10.74 15.76 -3.05
C SER A 137 -11.54 16.83 -3.83
N PRO A 138 -12.20 17.80 -3.17
CA PRO A 138 -12.44 17.86 -1.73
C PRO A 138 -13.44 16.78 -1.28
N ALA A 139 -13.27 16.31 -0.04
CA ALA A 139 -14.16 15.31 0.53
C ALA A 139 -15.57 15.88 0.72
N VAL A 140 -16.54 15.22 0.10
CA VAL A 140 -17.97 15.50 0.24
C VAL A 140 -18.72 14.18 0.32
N ALA A 141 -19.73 14.10 1.19
CA ALA A 141 -20.45 12.86 1.47
C ALA A 141 -21.04 12.18 0.21
N SER A 142 -21.38 12.96 -0.82
CA SER A 142 -21.95 12.44 -2.07
C SER A 142 -20.96 11.68 -2.96
N HIS A 143 -19.66 11.76 -2.68
CA HIS A 143 -18.61 11.08 -3.46
C HIS A 143 -17.78 10.12 -2.58
N GLU A 144 -18.29 9.75 -1.40
CA GLU A 144 -17.61 8.87 -0.44
C GLU A 144 -17.79 7.38 -0.78
N ASP A 145 -17.28 6.95 -1.94
CA ASP A 145 -17.50 5.62 -2.51
C ASP A 145 -16.48 4.55 -2.04
N GLY A 146 -15.70 4.86 -0.99
CA GLY A 146 -14.65 3.97 -0.48
C GLY A 146 -15.10 2.88 0.50
N ASN A 147 -16.32 2.89 1.04
CA ASN A 147 -16.82 1.78 1.88
C ASN A 147 -18.29 1.44 1.62
N GLU A 148 -18.57 0.21 1.16
CA GLU A 148 -19.91 -0.33 1.00
C GLU A 148 -20.45 -0.88 2.34
N MET A 149 -20.72 -0.01 3.32
CA MET A 149 -21.04 -0.40 4.72
C MET A 149 -22.45 -0.96 4.93
N THR A 150 -23.00 -1.62 3.91
CA THR A 150 -24.34 -2.24 3.90
C THR A 150 -24.30 -3.73 4.25
N ASP A 151 -23.16 -4.41 4.13
CA ASP A 151 -22.88 -5.78 4.59
C ASP A 151 -21.45 -5.89 5.18
N PRO A 152 -21.20 -6.55 6.33
CA PRO A 152 -19.83 -6.72 6.85
C PRO A 152 -18.86 -7.45 5.91
N ALA A 153 -19.35 -8.24 4.96
CA ALA A 153 -18.56 -8.92 3.95
C ALA A 153 -19.11 -8.63 2.53
N THR A 154 -18.42 -7.75 1.81
CA THR A 154 -18.73 -7.35 0.43
C THR A 154 -17.62 -7.74 -0.57
N PRO A 155 -17.09 -8.99 -0.57
CA PRO A 155 -16.02 -9.37 -1.49
C PRO A 155 -16.36 -9.20 -2.98
N GLN A 156 -17.65 -9.15 -3.32
CA GLN A 156 -18.17 -8.94 -4.68
C GLN A 156 -18.00 -7.52 -5.22
N VAL A 157 -17.73 -6.50 -4.38
CA VAL A 157 -17.56 -5.11 -4.84
C VAL A 157 -16.11 -4.83 -5.23
N TRP A 158 -15.88 -3.80 -6.05
CA TRP A 158 -14.59 -3.52 -6.67
C TRP A 158 -14.31 -2.03 -6.55
N ALA A 159 -13.17 -1.66 -5.95
CA ALA A 159 -12.74 -0.27 -5.89
C ALA A 159 -12.60 0.35 -7.28
N GLU A 160 -12.27 -0.45 -8.32
CA GLU A 160 -12.16 0.07 -9.69
C GLU A 160 -13.47 0.62 -10.26
N HIS A 161 -14.63 0.26 -9.68
CA HIS A 161 -15.92 0.83 -10.06
C HIS A 161 -16.24 2.14 -9.34
N SER A 162 -15.51 2.45 -8.27
CA SER A 162 -15.66 3.68 -7.48
C SER A 162 -14.63 4.75 -7.82
N VAL A 163 -13.48 4.39 -8.39
CA VAL A 163 -12.40 5.34 -8.69
C VAL A 163 -12.91 6.42 -9.65
N TRP A 164 -12.93 7.67 -9.18
CA TRP A 164 -13.10 8.84 -10.04
C TRP A 164 -11.76 9.29 -10.64
N PRO A 165 -11.48 9.06 -11.94
CA PRO A 165 -10.15 9.29 -12.51
C PRO A 165 -9.74 10.79 -12.57
N GLN A 166 -10.69 11.70 -12.37
CA GLN A 166 -10.44 13.15 -12.37
C GLN A 166 -10.30 13.74 -10.96
N ASP A 167 -10.21 12.90 -9.92
CA ASP A 167 -9.87 13.37 -8.57
C ASP A 167 -8.58 14.20 -8.60
N PRO A 168 -8.60 15.50 -8.21
CA PRO A 168 -7.41 16.34 -8.19
C PRO A 168 -6.35 15.84 -7.20
N GLY A 169 -6.71 14.93 -6.27
CA GLY A 169 -5.78 14.20 -5.41
C GLY A 169 -4.70 13.44 -6.19
N PHE A 170 -5.02 12.83 -7.33
CA PHE A 170 -4.05 12.12 -8.17
C PHE A 170 -2.92 13.04 -8.66
N THR A 171 -3.28 14.18 -9.25
CA THR A 171 -2.32 15.18 -9.74
C THR A 171 -1.48 15.75 -8.61
N ARG A 172 -2.08 16.00 -7.44
CA ARG A 172 -1.35 16.49 -6.26
C ARG A 172 -0.36 15.45 -5.74
N ALA A 173 -0.77 14.18 -5.65
CA ALA A 173 0.09 13.08 -5.22
C ALA A 173 1.27 12.87 -6.19
N LEU A 174 1.04 13.02 -7.50
CA LEU A 174 2.08 12.96 -8.52
C LEU A 174 3.06 14.14 -8.39
N ALA A 175 2.56 15.37 -8.46
CA ALA A 175 3.38 16.58 -8.58
C ALA A 175 4.12 16.93 -7.29
N ASN A 176 3.49 16.73 -6.12
CA ASN A 176 4.05 17.14 -4.83
C ASN A 176 4.63 15.96 -4.05
N GLY A 177 4.10 14.75 -4.25
CA GLY A 177 4.50 13.55 -3.52
C GLY A 177 5.37 12.57 -4.33
N GLY A 178 5.48 12.76 -5.65
CA GLY A 178 6.21 11.83 -6.52
C GLY A 178 5.56 10.45 -6.64
N VAL A 179 4.28 10.30 -6.31
CA VAL A 179 3.55 9.02 -6.38
C VAL A 179 3.21 8.70 -7.83
N THR A 180 3.79 7.63 -8.37
CA THR A 180 3.66 7.25 -9.78
C THR A 180 2.86 5.97 -10.00
N ALA A 181 2.68 5.18 -8.96
CA ALA A 181 1.82 4.01 -8.95
C ALA A 181 1.17 3.88 -7.58
N LEU A 182 -0.06 3.40 -7.56
CA LEU A 182 -0.82 3.24 -6.33
C LEU A 182 -1.84 2.11 -6.41
N GLN A 183 -2.05 1.43 -5.29
CA GLN A 183 -3.14 0.48 -5.13
C GLN A 183 -4.31 1.21 -4.47
N ILE A 184 -5.41 1.37 -5.22
CA ILE A 184 -6.68 1.86 -4.68
C ILE A 184 -7.46 0.66 -4.15
N LEU A 185 -7.95 0.77 -2.93
CA LEU A 185 -8.63 -0.32 -2.26
C LEU A 185 -9.74 0.22 -1.35
N PRO A 186 -10.80 -0.59 -1.11
CA PRO A 186 -11.85 -0.19 -0.19
C PRO A 186 -11.31 0.19 1.19
N GLY A 187 -12.04 0.99 1.94
CA GLY A 187 -11.70 1.41 3.29
C GLY A 187 -11.71 0.26 4.31
N SER A 188 -11.97 0.58 5.56
CA SER A 188 -11.93 -0.39 6.67
C SER A 188 -13.25 -0.46 7.45
N GLY A 189 -14.34 0.03 6.87
CA GLY A 189 -15.69 -0.11 7.42
C GLY A 189 -16.16 -1.56 7.43
N ASN A 190 -15.79 -2.34 6.41
CA ASN A 190 -16.16 -3.74 6.23
C ASN A 190 -15.05 -4.68 6.73
N LEU A 191 -15.39 -5.92 7.08
CA LEU A 191 -14.39 -6.97 7.34
C LEU A 191 -13.75 -7.51 6.07
N MET A 192 -14.56 -7.70 5.01
CA MET A 192 -14.11 -7.94 3.65
C MET A 192 -14.69 -6.83 2.80
N GLY A 193 -13.85 -5.90 2.35
CA GLY A 193 -14.31 -4.66 1.71
C GLY A 193 -14.45 -4.72 0.20
N GLY A 194 -13.96 -5.80 -0.44
CA GLY A 194 -13.99 -5.95 -1.89
C GLY A 194 -12.61 -5.89 -2.55
N ARG A 195 -12.61 -5.97 -3.88
CA ARG A 195 -11.41 -6.03 -4.72
C ARG A 195 -10.74 -4.66 -4.86
N SER A 196 -9.41 -4.64 -4.82
CA SER A 196 -8.56 -3.46 -5.05
C SER A 196 -8.10 -3.40 -6.50
N VAL A 197 -7.66 -2.23 -6.97
CA VAL A 197 -7.05 -2.04 -8.29
C VAL A 197 -5.73 -1.30 -8.18
N THR A 198 -4.72 -1.76 -8.93
CA THR A 198 -3.44 -1.05 -9.02
C THR A 198 -3.44 -0.14 -10.25
N LEU A 199 -3.12 1.13 -10.05
CA LEU A 199 -3.12 2.18 -11.07
C LEU A 199 -1.71 2.75 -11.25
N LYS A 200 -1.39 3.12 -12.49
CA LYS A 200 -0.42 4.16 -12.84
C LYS A 200 -1.06 5.51 -12.54
N ASN A 201 -0.33 6.38 -11.85
CA ASN A 201 -0.80 7.74 -11.58
C ASN A 201 -0.56 8.62 -12.81
N VAL A 202 -1.43 8.48 -13.80
CA VAL A 202 -1.40 9.23 -15.06
C VAL A 202 -2.77 9.81 -15.35
N PRO A 203 -2.85 10.99 -16.00
CA PRO A 203 -4.13 11.55 -16.43
C PRO A 203 -4.88 10.60 -17.38
N SER A 204 -6.13 10.30 -17.06
CA SER A 204 -7.01 9.47 -17.90
C SER A 204 -8.48 9.86 -17.69
N ARG A 205 -9.32 9.53 -18.68
CA ARG A 205 -10.78 9.61 -18.56
C ARG A 205 -11.40 8.36 -17.93
N THR A 206 -10.68 7.24 -17.98
CA THR A 206 -11.15 5.93 -17.50
C THR A 206 -10.15 5.31 -16.54
N VAL A 207 -10.66 4.49 -15.62
CA VAL A 207 -9.82 3.70 -14.69
C VAL A 207 -8.92 2.73 -15.46
N GLN A 208 -9.42 2.12 -16.54
CA GLN A 208 -8.66 1.21 -17.40
C GLN A 208 -7.46 1.90 -18.06
N GLY A 209 -7.59 3.19 -18.41
CA GLY A 209 -6.46 3.98 -18.93
C GLY A 209 -5.41 4.32 -17.87
N MET A 210 -5.76 4.20 -16.58
CA MET A 210 -4.80 4.28 -15.46
C MET A 210 -4.33 2.90 -15.02
N LYS A 211 -5.06 1.82 -15.29
CA LYS A 211 -4.82 0.51 -14.70
C LYS A 211 -3.43 -0.01 -15.03
N PHE A 212 -2.70 -0.43 -14.00
CA PHE A 212 -1.33 -0.90 -14.14
C PHE A 212 -1.34 -2.23 -14.93
N PRO A 213 -0.69 -2.32 -16.10
CA PRO A 213 -0.76 -3.52 -16.94
C PRO A 213 -0.28 -4.77 -16.21
N GLY A 214 -1.10 -5.82 -16.23
CA GLY A 214 -0.78 -7.12 -15.62
C GLY A 214 -0.76 -7.15 -14.09
N ALA A 215 -1.16 -6.06 -13.41
CA ALA A 215 -1.28 -6.08 -11.97
C ALA A 215 -2.48 -6.94 -11.54
N PRO A 216 -2.32 -7.85 -10.56
CA PRO A 216 -3.43 -8.66 -10.06
C PRO A 216 -4.41 -7.80 -9.25
N TYR A 217 -5.65 -8.26 -9.18
CA TYR A 217 -6.58 -7.81 -8.14
C TYR A 217 -6.14 -8.34 -6.77
N SER A 218 -6.42 -7.58 -5.73
CA SER A 218 -6.30 -8.04 -4.34
C SER A 218 -7.63 -7.89 -3.61
N LEU A 219 -7.82 -8.60 -2.49
CA LEU A 219 -9.01 -8.47 -1.65
C LEU A 219 -8.66 -7.68 -0.39
N LYS A 220 -9.36 -6.57 -0.13
CA LYS A 220 -9.22 -5.83 1.12
C LYS A 220 -9.96 -6.55 2.24
N MET A 221 -9.26 -6.82 3.32
CA MET A 221 -9.86 -7.20 4.60
C MET A 221 -9.48 -6.22 5.71
N ALA A 222 -10.34 -6.08 6.70
CA ALA A 222 -10.04 -5.34 7.93
C ALA A 222 -10.48 -6.11 9.17
N CYS A 223 -9.96 -5.68 10.32
CA CYS A 223 -10.27 -6.21 11.63
C CYS A 223 -10.16 -5.08 12.67
N GLY A 224 -10.17 -5.43 13.95
CA GLY A 224 -10.05 -4.42 15.01
C GLY A 224 -11.29 -3.54 15.13
N GLU A 225 -11.08 -2.23 15.28
CA GLU A 225 -12.09 -1.30 15.80
C GLU A 225 -13.07 -0.79 14.75
N ASN A 226 -12.61 -0.59 13.52
CA ASN A 226 -13.43 0.06 12.49
C ASN A 226 -14.69 -0.75 12.15
N PRO A 227 -14.62 -2.06 11.81
CA PRO A 227 -15.83 -2.82 11.49
C PRO A 227 -16.78 -2.96 12.68
N LYS A 228 -16.26 -3.21 13.89
CA LYS A 228 -17.12 -3.35 15.08
C LYS A 228 -17.83 -2.04 15.46
N ARG A 229 -17.22 -0.88 15.17
CA ARG A 229 -17.81 0.44 15.40
C ARG A 229 -18.91 0.70 14.38
N VAL A 230 -18.65 0.44 13.10
CA VAL A 230 -19.63 0.61 12.02
C VAL A 230 -20.87 -0.27 12.27
N TYR A 231 -20.71 -1.58 12.32
CA TYR A 231 -21.86 -2.48 12.40
C TYR A 231 -22.51 -2.52 13.79
N GLY A 232 -21.72 -2.30 14.85
CA GLY A 232 -22.26 -2.10 16.19
C GLY A 232 -23.16 -0.86 16.31
N SER A 233 -22.82 0.24 15.64
CA SER A 233 -23.70 1.42 15.59
C SER A 233 -25.01 1.16 14.82
N GLN A 234 -25.00 0.18 13.91
CA GLN A 234 -26.17 -0.28 13.17
C GLN A 234 -26.96 -1.37 13.92
N GLY A 235 -26.57 -1.71 15.15
CA GLY A 235 -27.25 -2.73 15.96
C GLY A 235 -27.10 -4.16 15.43
N ARG A 236 -26.05 -4.45 14.65
CA ARG A 236 -25.85 -5.78 14.03
C ARG A 236 -24.40 -6.27 14.13
N SER A 237 -24.21 -7.55 13.86
CA SER A 237 -22.86 -8.16 13.84
C SER A 237 -22.00 -7.59 12.70
N PRO A 238 -20.68 -7.39 12.91
CA PRO A 238 -19.93 -7.55 14.16
C PRO A 238 -20.02 -6.33 15.10
N MET A 239 -20.07 -6.57 16.42
CA MET A 239 -19.92 -5.51 17.46
C MET A 239 -18.69 -5.71 18.35
N THR A 240 -18.01 -6.85 18.21
CA THR A 240 -16.86 -7.24 19.02
C THR A 240 -15.75 -7.78 18.13
N ARG A 241 -14.51 -7.83 18.65
CA ARG A 241 -13.40 -8.49 17.95
C ARG A 241 -13.67 -9.98 17.72
N MET A 242 -14.40 -10.64 18.61
CA MET A 242 -14.83 -12.04 18.43
C MET A 242 -15.81 -12.16 17.25
N GLY A 243 -16.74 -11.23 17.11
CA GLY A 243 -17.64 -11.12 15.95
C GLY A 243 -16.88 -10.92 14.64
N ASN A 244 -15.84 -10.08 14.63
CA ASN A 244 -14.97 -9.89 13.46
C ASN A 244 -14.41 -11.23 12.95
N PHE A 245 -13.82 -12.02 13.84
CA PHE A 245 -13.25 -13.33 13.49
C PHE A 245 -14.31 -14.34 13.09
N ALA A 246 -15.47 -14.36 13.74
CA ALA A 246 -16.56 -15.26 13.41
C ALA A 246 -17.09 -15.02 12.00
N VAL A 247 -17.33 -13.76 11.61
CA VAL A 247 -17.77 -13.40 10.26
C VAL A 247 -16.71 -13.76 9.23
N ASN A 248 -15.45 -13.35 9.42
CA ASN A 248 -14.37 -13.69 8.48
C ASN A 248 -14.25 -15.21 8.26
N ARG A 249 -14.27 -15.99 9.35
CA ARG A 249 -14.17 -17.46 9.28
C ARG A 249 -15.36 -18.07 8.54
N LYS A 250 -16.58 -17.59 8.83
CA LYS A 250 -17.80 -18.05 8.16
C LYS A 250 -17.72 -17.80 6.65
N THR A 251 -17.38 -16.58 6.23
CA THR A 251 -17.29 -16.21 4.81
C THR A 251 -16.28 -17.08 4.07
N TRP A 252 -15.10 -17.35 4.65
CA TRP A 252 -14.13 -18.25 4.04
C TRP A 252 -14.62 -19.70 3.94
N PHE A 253 -15.35 -20.22 4.93
CA PHE A 253 -15.94 -21.56 4.83
C PHE A 253 -17.01 -21.64 3.76
N GLU A 254 -17.83 -20.61 3.61
CA GLU A 254 -18.84 -20.52 2.55
C GLU A 254 -18.17 -20.45 1.17
N ALA A 255 -17.10 -19.65 1.02
CA ALA A 255 -16.33 -19.58 -0.22
C ALA A 255 -15.69 -20.92 -0.58
N LYS A 256 -15.10 -21.65 0.38
CA LYS A 256 -14.57 -23.00 0.15
C LYS A 256 -15.67 -23.97 -0.29
N LYS A 257 -16.81 -23.97 0.41
CA LYS A 257 -17.96 -24.82 0.07
C LYS A 257 -18.47 -24.52 -1.34
N TYR A 258 -18.56 -23.25 -1.72
CA TYR A 258 -18.95 -22.84 -3.06
C TYR A 258 -17.92 -23.29 -4.10
N ALA A 259 -16.63 -23.15 -3.80
CA ALA A 259 -15.56 -23.54 -4.69
C ALA A 259 -15.53 -25.06 -4.97
N GLU A 260 -15.88 -25.87 -3.97
CA GLU A 260 -15.98 -27.35 -4.03
C GLU A 260 -17.31 -27.86 -4.62
N GLY A 261 -18.35 -27.02 -4.67
CA GLY A 261 -19.68 -27.37 -5.19
C GLY A 261 -19.79 -27.33 -6.71
N ASP A 262 -21.01 -27.56 -7.23
CA ASP A 262 -21.28 -27.61 -8.68
C ASP A 262 -21.34 -26.23 -9.36
N ARG A 263 -21.39 -25.14 -8.58
CA ARG A 263 -21.47 -23.74 -9.02
C ARG A 263 -22.59 -23.45 -10.03
N LYS A 264 -23.69 -24.22 -10.01
CA LYS A 264 -24.84 -24.00 -10.92
C LYS A 264 -25.51 -22.66 -10.67
N GLU A 265 -25.64 -22.27 -9.41
CA GLU A 265 -26.11 -20.94 -9.02
C GLU A 265 -24.90 -20.05 -8.72
N ARG A 266 -24.76 -18.98 -9.51
CA ARG A 266 -23.64 -18.05 -9.40
C ARG A 266 -23.78 -17.20 -8.13
N ASN A 267 -22.76 -17.20 -7.28
CA ASN A 267 -22.69 -16.33 -6.09
C ASN A 267 -21.46 -15.43 -6.15
N LEU A 268 -21.66 -14.16 -6.51
CA LEU A 268 -20.58 -13.18 -6.69
C LEU A 268 -19.72 -12.95 -5.45
N ALA A 269 -20.27 -13.16 -4.24
CA ALA A 269 -19.55 -12.98 -2.99
C ALA A 269 -18.62 -14.16 -2.65
N MET A 270 -18.78 -15.30 -3.32
CA MET A 270 -18.04 -16.54 -3.06
C MET A 270 -17.07 -16.91 -4.19
N GLU A 271 -17.00 -16.10 -5.26
CA GLU A 271 -16.06 -16.18 -6.39
C GLU A 271 -14.67 -15.56 -6.08
#